data_AF-A0A2D8G7N3-F1
#
_entry.id   AF-A0A2D8G7N3-F1
#
_cell.length_a   1.000
_cell.length_b   1.000
_cell.length_c   1.000
_cell.angle_alpha   90.00
_cell.angle_beta   90.00
_cell.angle_gamma   90.00
#
_symmetry.space_group_name_H-M   'P 1'
#
loop_
_entity.id
_entity.type
_entity.pdbx_description
1 polymer ?
#
loop_
_entity_poly.entity_id
_entity_poly.type
_entity_poly.pdbx_seq_one_letter_code
_entity_poly.pdbx_strand_id
1 'polypeptide(L)'
;MNYLKRGVYSRYGGFDMMEAATAFNNLQTESFRMARGYLRDQGLHKVLENLRLIDEVKIENLSDQRHTLTIEYKSKLGTIEINSGSGDYRDRKVQYERLRAMLQGLGVEEGATYTPPPPSNRPITPQMRASREKQKQAFASWQEAWRIIRDAEKTLDVEYEIAQMKDYY
;
A
#
# COMPACT_ATOMS: atom_id res chain seq x y z
N MET A 1 53.00 -49.42 -24.90
CA MET A 1 51.98 -48.69 -25.66
C MET A 1 50.71 -48.63 -24.84
N ASN A 2 50.40 -47.47 -24.23
CA ASN A 2 49.06 -46.87 -24.28
C ASN A 2 49.07 -45.53 -23.54
N TYR A 3 48.57 -44.52 -24.24
CA TYR A 3 48.45 -43.13 -23.79
C TYR A 3 47.21 -42.99 -22.92
N LEU A 4 47.31 -42.36 -21.75
CA LEU A 4 46.17 -41.62 -21.20
C LEU A 4 46.65 -40.31 -20.57
N LYS A 5 46.04 -39.25 -21.08
CA LYS A 5 46.34 -37.83 -20.89
C LYS A 5 46.04 -37.38 -19.46
N ARG A 6 46.86 -36.42 -19.02
CA ARG A 6 46.60 -35.47 -17.92
C ARG A 6 45.19 -34.89 -18.02
N GLY A 7 44.44 -34.98 -16.92
CA GLY A 7 43.26 -34.16 -16.62
C GLY A 7 43.54 -33.39 -15.33
N VAL A 8 43.54 -32.07 -15.44
CA VAL A 8 43.94 -31.08 -14.44
C VAL A 8 42.89 -30.97 -13.34
N TYR A 9 43.34 -30.87 -12.09
CA TYR A 9 42.56 -30.47 -10.92
C TYR A 9 41.73 -29.22 -11.23
N SER A 10 40.40 -29.32 -11.13
CA SER A 10 39.53 -28.14 -11.04
C SER A 10 38.86 -28.11 -9.67
N ARG A 11 39.19 -27.06 -8.94
CA ARG A 11 38.75 -26.67 -7.62
C ARG A 11 37.40 -25.96 -7.78
N TYR A 12 36.29 -26.69 -7.65
CA TYR A 12 34.97 -26.11 -7.43
C TYR A 12 34.27 -26.89 -6.32
N GLY A 13 33.92 -26.17 -5.25
CA GLY A 13 33.27 -26.70 -4.07
C GLY A 13 31.99 -27.45 -4.45
N GLY A 14 31.79 -28.60 -3.78
CA GLY A 14 30.59 -29.40 -3.93
C GLY A 14 29.36 -28.54 -3.63
N PHE A 15 28.55 -28.28 -4.66
CA PHE A 15 27.18 -27.87 -4.47
C PHE A 15 26.45 -29.06 -3.86
N ASP A 16 26.14 -28.95 -2.57
CA ASP A 16 25.33 -29.91 -1.86
C ASP A 16 23.97 -30.03 -2.57
N MET A 17 23.64 -31.21 -3.08
CA MET A 17 22.35 -31.45 -3.75
C MET A 17 21.16 -31.14 -2.84
N MET A 18 21.34 -31.16 -1.51
CA MET A 18 20.33 -30.72 -0.55
C MET A 18 20.10 -29.20 -0.59
N GLU A 19 21.15 -28.41 -0.80
CA GLU A 19 21.07 -26.95 -0.88
C GLU A 19 20.42 -26.51 -2.20
N ALA A 20 20.74 -27.20 -3.30
CA ALA A 20 20.09 -26.99 -4.60
C ALA A 20 18.61 -27.41 -4.60
N ALA A 21 18.25 -28.52 -3.93
CA ALA A 21 16.86 -28.94 -3.78
C ALA A 21 16.06 -27.99 -2.87
N THR A 22 16.71 -27.42 -1.85
CA THR A 22 16.11 -26.40 -0.98
C THR A 22 15.91 -25.08 -1.73
N ALA A 23 16.89 -24.65 -2.52
CA ALA A 23 16.76 -23.47 -3.38
C ALA A 23 15.70 -23.66 -4.47
N PHE A 24 15.60 -24.85 -5.07
CA PHE A 24 14.57 -25.15 -6.08
C PHE A 24 13.17 -25.26 -5.47
N ASN A 25 13.03 -25.84 -4.27
CA ASN A 25 11.76 -25.82 -3.54
C ASN A 25 11.39 -24.41 -3.10
N ASN A 26 12.34 -23.59 -2.63
CA ASN A 26 12.09 -22.20 -2.29
C ASN A 26 11.69 -21.40 -3.54
N LEU A 27 12.37 -21.58 -4.67
CA LEU A 27 12.01 -20.96 -5.94
C LEU A 27 10.65 -21.46 -6.45
N GLN A 28 10.31 -22.75 -6.32
CA GLN A 28 8.98 -23.25 -6.65
C GLN A 28 7.92 -22.72 -5.68
N THR A 29 8.23 -22.57 -4.39
CA THR A 29 7.32 -22.03 -3.38
C THR A 29 7.11 -20.53 -3.55
N GLU A 30 8.14 -19.79 -3.97
CA GLU A 30 8.09 -18.37 -4.34
C GLU A 30 7.36 -18.18 -5.66
N SER A 31 7.61 -19.04 -6.65
CA SER A 31 6.87 -19.06 -7.92
C SER A 31 5.41 -19.47 -7.72
N PHE A 32 5.12 -20.39 -6.80
CA PHE A 32 3.75 -20.73 -6.39
C PHE A 32 3.12 -19.64 -5.52
N ARG A 33 3.88 -18.88 -4.73
CA ARG A 33 3.38 -17.66 -4.05
C ARG A 33 3.11 -16.52 -5.04
N MET A 34 3.89 -16.43 -6.12
CA MET A 34 3.67 -15.50 -7.23
C MET A 34 2.49 -15.92 -8.11
N ALA A 35 2.28 -17.22 -8.33
CA ALA A 35 1.19 -17.77 -9.14
C ALA A 35 -0.13 -17.97 -8.38
N ARG A 36 -0.10 -18.23 -7.06
CA ARG A 36 -1.24 -18.03 -6.13
C ARG A 36 -1.37 -16.57 -5.67
N GLY A 37 -0.51 -15.69 -6.15
CA GLY A 37 -0.60 -14.24 -6.00
C GLY A 37 -1.71 -13.63 -6.85
N TYR A 38 -2.86 -14.31 -6.96
CA TYR A 38 -4.08 -13.74 -7.51
C TYR A 38 -4.49 -12.61 -6.56
N LEU A 39 -4.11 -11.40 -6.96
CA LEU A 39 -4.47 -10.12 -6.39
C LEU A 39 -3.97 -9.94 -4.94
N ARG A 40 -2.65 -9.78 -4.69
CA ARG A 40 -2.29 -8.85 -3.60
C ARG A 40 -2.95 -7.53 -3.97
N ASP A 41 -3.83 -6.99 -3.11
CA ASP A 41 -4.54 -5.74 -3.38
C ASP A 41 -3.50 -4.61 -3.53
N GLN A 42 -3.03 -4.40 -4.75
CA GLN A 42 -2.08 -3.34 -5.05
C GLN A 42 -2.70 -1.98 -4.77
N GLY A 43 -4.03 -1.87 -4.85
CA GLY A 43 -4.77 -0.66 -4.51
C GLY A 43 -4.61 -0.32 -3.03
N LEU A 44 -4.90 -1.26 -2.13
CA LEU A 44 -4.87 -1.01 -0.70
C LEU A 44 -3.44 -0.75 -0.21
N HIS A 45 -2.47 -1.47 -0.78
CA HIS A 45 -1.06 -1.21 -0.52
C HIS A 45 -0.65 0.21 -0.93
N LYS A 46 -1.03 0.67 -2.13
CA LYS A 46 -0.78 2.06 -2.58
C LYS A 46 -1.46 3.08 -1.69
N VAL A 47 -2.69 2.82 -1.25
CA VAL A 47 -3.41 3.67 -0.30
C VAL A 47 -2.64 3.79 1.02
N LEU A 48 -2.21 2.67 1.61
CA LEU A 48 -1.46 2.68 2.85
C LEU A 48 -0.12 3.40 2.73
N GLU A 49 0.62 3.17 1.65
CA GLU A 49 1.89 3.86 1.38
C GLU A 49 1.68 5.37 1.23
N ASN A 50 0.62 5.81 0.54
CA ASN A 50 0.33 7.23 0.42
C ASN A 50 -0.11 7.86 1.75
N LEU A 51 -0.98 7.19 2.50
CA LEU A 51 -1.42 7.66 3.82
C LEU A 51 -0.25 7.78 4.79
N ARG A 52 0.75 6.91 4.70
CA ARG A 52 1.96 6.94 5.53
C ARG A 52 2.82 8.20 5.32
N LEU A 53 2.68 8.87 4.17
CA LEU A 53 3.41 10.11 3.88
C LEU A 53 2.77 11.35 4.53
N ILE A 54 1.59 11.19 5.13
CA ILE A 54 0.86 12.27 5.79
C ILE A 54 1.25 12.26 7.29
N ASP A 55 1.79 13.38 7.77
CA ASP A 55 2.24 13.52 9.18
C ASP A 55 1.14 13.20 10.21
N GLU A 56 -0.12 13.50 9.88
CA GLU A 56 -1.29 13.25 10.73
C GLU A 56 -1.72 11.78 10.82
N VAL A 57 -1.05 10.88 10.09
CA VAL A 57 -1.38 9.45 10.02
C VAL A 57 -0.33 8.61 10.71
N LYS A 58 -0.78 7.68 11.55
CA LYS A 58 0.03 6.64 12.17
C LYS A 58 -0.46 5.27 11.72
N ILE A 59 0.45 4.45 11.20
CA ILE A 59 0.15 3.08 10.77
C ILE A 59 0.98 2.13 11.62
N GLU A 60 0.30 1.24 12.34
CA GLU A 60 0.90 0.18 13.14
C GLU A 60 0.67 -1.17 12.44
N ASN A 61 1.74 -1.92 12.20
CA ASN A 61 1.63 -3.23 11.58
C ASN A 61 1.41 -4.30 12.65
N LEU A 62 0.23 -4.92 12.65
CA LEU A 62 -0.08 -6.08 13.49
C LEU A 62 0.49 -7.36 12.89
N SER A 63 0.54 -7.42 11.56
CA SER A 63 1.19 -8.48 10.76
C SER A 63 1.48 -7.95 9.35
N ASP A 64 2.12 -8.76 8.49
CA ASP A 64 2.38 -8.40 7.08
C ASP A 64 1.12 -7.98 6.30
N GLN A 65 -0.05 -8.42 6.75
CA GLN A 65 -1.32 -8.23 6.06
C GLN A 65 -2.36 -7.45 6.87
N ARG A 66 -2.07 -7.13 8.14
CA ARG A 66 -3.02 -6.43 9.03
C ARG A 66 -2.37 -5.20 9.61
N HIS A 67 -3.04 -4.07 9.45
CA HIS A 67 -2.56 -2.75 9.81
C HIS A 67 -3.63 -2.06 10.64
N THR A 68 -3.22 -1.43 11.74
CA THR A 68 -4.05 -0.48 12.48
C THR A 68 -3.70 0.91 11.98
N LEU A 69 -4.68 1.59 11.40
CA LEU A 69 -4.57 2.96 10.92
C LEU A 69 -5.17 3.89 11.96
N THR A 70 -4.37 4.83 12.47
CA THR A 70 -4.81 5.89 13.38
C THR A 70 -4.58 7.23 12.70
N ILE A 71 -5.62 8.04 12.57
CA ILE A 71 -5.59 9.36 11.94
C ILE A 71 -6.01 10.42 12.95
N GLU A 72 -5.19 11.45 13.12
CA GLU A 72 -5.50 12.62 13.94
C GLU A 72 -5.70 13.85 13.04
N TYR A 73 -6.94 14.31 12.86
CA TYR A 73 -7.25 15.44 12.00
C TYR A 73 -8.12 16.47 12.72
N LYS A 74 -7.67 17.74 12.76
CA LYS A 74 -8.36 18.86 13.43
C LYS A 74 -8.85 18.50 14.84
N SER A 75 -7.98 17.88 15.64
CA SER A 75 -8.27 17.42 17.02
C SER A 75 -9.31 16.30 17.14
N LYS A 76 -9.68 15.66 16.03
CA LYS A 76 -10.44 14.40 16.04
C LYS A 76 -9.50 13.25 15.78
N LEU A 77 -9.73 12.13 16.46
CA LEU A 77 -8.98 10.90 16.31
C LEU A 77 -9.91 9.82 15.73
N GLY A 78 -9.44 9.11 14.71
CA GLY A 78 -10.13 7.95 14.14
C GLY A 78 -9.16 6.78 14.04
N THR A 79 -9.62 5.59 14.41
CA THR A 79 -8.82 4.37 14.32
C THR A 79 -9.63 3.29 13.61
N ILE A 80 -9.01 2.63 12.63
CA ILE A 80 -9.59 1.47 11.94
C ILE A 80 -8.53 0.39 11.73
N GLU A 81 -8.98 -0.86 11.65
CA GLU A 81 -8.15 -1.97 11.22
C GLU A 81 -8.36 -2.24 9.73
N ILE A 82 -7.27 -2.43 9.02
CA ILE A 82 -7.19 -2.72 7.60
C ILE A 82 -6.49 -4.06 7.41
N ASN A 83 -7.11 -4.95 6.64
CA ASN A 83 -6.59 -6.26 6.26
C ASN A 83 -6.28 -6.30 4.75
N SER A 84 -5.01 -6.03 4.40
CA SER A 84 -4.48 -6.09 3.03
C SER A 84 -4.33 -7.51 2.48
N GLY A 85 -4.53 -8.54 3.32
CA GLY A 85 -4.48 -9.94 2.95
C GLY A 85 -5.81 -10.56 2.52
N SER A 86 -6.94 -9.85 2.63
CA SER A 86 -8.22 -10.44 2.20
C SER A 86 -8.22 -10.67 0.70
N GLY A 87 -8.45 -11.91 0.25
CA GLY A 87 -8.64 -12.26 -1.16
C GLY A 87 -10.07 -12.03 -1.65
N ASP A 88 -11.02 -11.77 -0.73
CA ASP A 88 -12.44 -11.61 -1.06
C ASP A 88 -12.74 -10.17 -1.48
N TYR A 89 -13.36 -10.01 -2.66
CA TYR A 89 -13.79 -8.72 -3.20
C TYR A 89 -14.72 -7.95 -2.25
N ARG A 90 -15.69 -8.64 -1.62
CA ARG A 90 -16.66 -8.01 -0.71
C ARG A 90 -15.97 -7.46 0.52
N ASP A 91 -15.03 -8.22 1.08
CA ASP A 91 -14.26 -7.78 2.24
C ASP A 91 -13.42 -6.53 1.91
N ARG A 92 -12.76 -6.50 0.74
CA ARG A 92 -11.99 -5.32 0.29
C ARG A 92 -12.88 -4.10 0.12
N LYS A 93 -14.06 -4.27 -0.51
CA LYS A 93 -15.03 -3.20 -0.69
C LYS A 93 -15.47 -2.59 0.64
N VAL A 94 -15.78 -3.45 1.62
CA VAL A 94 -16.13 -3.01 2.98
C VAL A 94 -14.96 -2.26 3.65
N GLN A 95 -13.71 -2.65 3.41
CA GLN A 95 -12.56 -1.94 3.97
C GLN A 95 -12.41 -0.53 3.37
N TYR A 96 -12.56 -0.37 2.05
CA TYR A 96 -12.55 0.95 1.42
C TYR A 96 -13.71 1.82 1.92
N GLU A 97 -14.92 1.27 2.04
CA GLU A 97 -16.07 1.98 2.61
C GLU A 97 -15.82 2.45 4.04
N ARG A 98 -15.25 1.59 4.90
CA ARG A 98 -14.89 1.96 6.28
C ARG A 98 -13.82 3.05 6.33
N LEU A 99 -12.81 2.97 5.48
CA LEU A 99 -11.78 4.00 5.36
C LEU A 99 -12.39 5.35 4.95
N ARG A 100 -13.24 5.36 3.92
CA ARG A 100 -13.94 6.58 3.48
C ARG A 100 -14.84 7.15 4.57
N ALA A 101 -15.62 6.31 5.23
CA ALA A 101 -16.51 6.72 6.31
C ALA A 101 -15.73 7.33 7.49
N MET A 102 -14.58 6.75 7.84
CA MET A 102 -13.69 7.32 8.85
C MET A 102 -13.18 8.70 8.43
N LEU A 103 -12.63 8.84 7.21
CA LEU A 103 -12.12 10.12 6.70
C LEU A 103 -13.21 11.20 6.70
N GLN A 104 -14.42 10.87 6.24
CA GLN A 104 -15.58 11.76 6.28
C GLN A 104 -15.97 12.13 7.72
N GLY A 105 -15.98 11.17 8.66
CA GLY A 105 -16.27 11.43 10.08
C GLY A 105 -15.26 12.37 10.74
N LEU A 106 -14.00 12.31 10.31
CA LEU A 106 -12.94 13.24 10.71
C LEU A 106 -13.08 14.62 10.07
N GLY A 107 -13.92 14.77 9.03
CA GLY A 107 -14.10 16.02 8.28
C GLY A 107 -13.04 16.22 7.19
N VAL A 108 -12.40 15.15 6.75
CA VAL A 108 -11.55 15.12 5.55
C VAL A 108 -12.46 14.80 4.37
N GLU A 109 -13.01 15.83 3.74
CA GLU A 109 -13.98 15.67 2.65
C GLU A 109 -13.30 15.52 1.28
N GLU A 110 -13.84 14.61 0.47
CA GLU A 110 -13.45 14.41 -0.93
C GLU A 110 -13.81 15.65 -1.77
N GLY A 111 -12.87 16.15 -2.58
CA GLY A 111 -13.13 17.26 -3.50
C GLY A 111 -13.36 18.60 -2.82
N ALA A 112 -13.04 18.71 -1.52
CA ALA A 112 -13.12 19.97 -0.80
C ALA A 112 -12.24 21.04 -1.47
N THR A 113 -12.62 22.30 -1.32
CA THR A 113 -11.79 23.43 -1.74
C THR A 113 -10.96 23.94 -0.57
N TYR A 114 -9.66 24.13 -0.78
CA TYR A 114 -8.80 24.72 0.24
C TYR A 114 -9.28 26.13 0.59
N THR A 115 -9.71 26.32 1.84
CA THR A 115 -10.10 27.63 2.37
C THR A 115 -9.00 28.11 3.30
N PRO A 116 -8.20 29.12 2.92
CA PRO A 116 -7.16 29.65 3.78
C PRO A 116 -7.78 30.33 5.02
N PRO A 117 -7.10 30.29 6.19
CA PRO A 117 -7.55 31.03 7.35
C PRO A 117 -7.59 32.53 7.05
N PRO A 118 -8.56 33.27 7.64
CA PRO A 118 -8.77 34.67 7.35
C PRO A 118 -7.49 35.49 7.60
N PRO A 119 -7.24 36.54 6.80
CA PRO A 119 -6.10 37.41 7.00
C PRO A 119 -6.18 38.05 8.39
N SER A 120 -5.06 38.00 9.12
CA SER A 120 -4.89 38.80 10.32
C SER A 120 -4.65 40.26 9.90
N ASN A 121 -5.09 41.23 10.71
CA ASN A 121 -4.72 42.64 10.54
C ASN A 121 -3.21 42.90 10.74
N ARG A 122 -2.44 41.88 11.14
CA ARG A 122 -0.98 41.95 11.27
C ARG A 122 -0.30 41.71 9.92
N PRO A 123 0.81 42.42 9.64
CA PRO A 123 1.61 42.14 8.45
C PRO A 123 2.10 40.68 8.45
N ILE A 124 2.05 40.04 7.28
CA ILE A 124 2.45 38.64 7.11
C ILE A 124 3.96 38.51 7.34
N THR A 125 4.33 37.76 8.38
CA THR A 125 5.71 37.37 8.63
C THR A 125 6.13 36.20 7.73
N PRO A 126 7.43 35.97 7.49
CA PRO A 126 7.90 34.78 6.79
C PRO A 126 7.44 33.47 7.43
N GLN A 127 7.39 33.42 8.76
CA GLN A 127 6.87 32.27 9.52
C GLN A 127 5.39 32.01 9.20
N MET A 128 4.56 33.06 9.13
CA MET A 128 3.16 32.91 8.74
C MET A 128 2.99 32.38 7.31
N ARG A 129 3.86 32.80 6.37
CA ARG A 129 3.85 32.27 4.99
C ARG A 129 4.19 30.78 4.98
N ALA A 130 5.26 30.40 5.67
CA ALA A 130 5.66 29.00 5.77
C ALA A 130 4.56 28.13 6.39
N SER A 131 3.88 28.60 7.44
CA SER A 131 2.76 27.87 8.05
C SER A 131 1.57 27.73 7.10
N ARG A 132 1.23 28.77 6.34
CA ARG A 132 0.15 28.69 5.33
C ARG A 132 0.49 27.72 4.20
N GLU A 133 1.73 27.73 3.74
CA GLU A 133 2.19 26.81 2.71
C GLU A 133 2.13 25.36 3.19
N LYS A 134 2.58 25.09 4.43
CA LYS A 134 2.44 23.76 5.06
C LYS A 134 0.98 23.31 5.15
N GLN A 135 0.06 24.18 5.56
CA GLN A 135 -1.38 23.86 5.60
C GLN A 135 -1.94 23.52 4.22
N LYS A 136 -1.51 24.27 3.19
CA LYS A 136 -1.92 24.01 1.81
C LYS A 136 -1.38 22.68 1.29
N GLN A 137 -0.12 22.35 1.61
CA GLN A 137 0.50 21.07 1.26
C GLN A 137 -0.19 19.91 1.94
N ALA A 138 -0.43 19.99 3.26
CA ALA A 138 -1.17 18.97 3.99
C ALA A 138 -2.58 18.75 3.40
N PHE A 139 -3.29 19.83 3.09
CA PHE A 139 -4.58 19.74 2.41
C PHE A 139 -4.48 19.02 1.06
N ALA A 140 -3.49 19.35 0.23
CA ALA A 140 -3.27 18.71 -1.06
C ALA A 140 -2.96 17.21 -0.90
N SER A 141 -2.14 16.82 0.09
CA SER A 141 -1.86 15.41 0.40
C SER A 141 -3.12 14.64 0.76
N TRP A 142 -4.04 15.25 1.53
CA TRP A 142 -5.33 14.65 1.85
C TRP A 142 -6.23 14.46 0.63
N GLN A 143 -6.25 15.44 -0.29
CA GLN A 143 -7.01 15.30 -1.54
C GLN A 143 -6.41 14.22 -2.46
N GLU A 144 -5.09 14.11 -2.47
CA GLU A 144 -4.39 13.06 -3.22
C GLU A 144 -4.69 11.67 -2.64
N ALA A 145 -4.70 11.52 -1.32
CA ALA A 145 -5.09 10.27 -0.66
C ALA A 145 -6.52 9.86 -1.06
N TRP A 146 -7.47 10.81 -1.08
CA TRP A 146 -8.82 10.58 -1.57
C TRP A 146 -8.84 10.09 -3.02
N ARG A 147 -8.06 10.72 -3.90
CA ARG A 147 -7.95 10.33 -5.30
C ARG A 147 -7.45 8.89 -5.46
N ILE A 148 -6.43 8.51 -4.69
CA ILE A 148 -5.85 7.16 -4.73
C ILE A 148 -6.83 6.13 -4.18
N ILE A 149 -7.56 6.43 -3.10
CA ILE A 149 -8.62 5.56 -2.57
C ILE A 149 -9.67 5.29 -3.65
N ARG A 150 -10.13 6.34 -4.34
CA ARG A 150 -11.13 6.20 -5.41
C ARG A 150 -10.63 5.40 -6.61
N ASP A 151 -9.38 5.60 -6.99
CA ASP A 151 -8.76 4.87 -8.10
C ASP A 151 -8.61 3.38 -7.76
N ALA A 152 -8.22 3.08 -6.51
CA ALA A 152 -8.14 1.72 -6.00
C ALA A 152 -9.51 1.02 -5.95
N GLU A 153 -10.57 1.71 -5.51
CA GLU A 153 -11.94 1.18 -5.53
C GLU A 153 -12.39 0.85 -6.96
N LYS A 154 -12.18 1.77 -7.92
CA LYS A 154 -12.54 1.54 -9.32
C LYS A 154 -11.78 0.37 -9.93
N THR A 155 -10.49 0.26 -9.62
CA THR A 155 -9.64 -0.84 -10.09
C THR A 155 -10.16 -2.16 -9.55
N LEU A 156 -10.54 -2.22 -8.26
CA LEU A 156 -11.11 -3.41 -7.64
C LEU A 156 -12.40 -3.86 -8.33
N ASP A 157 -13.29 -2.93 -8.68
CA ASP A 157 -14.53 -3.24 -9.40
C ASP A 157 -14.24 -3.81 -10.80
N VAL A 158 -13.32 -3.22 -11.55
CA VAL A 158 -12.91 -3.72 -12.88
C VAL A 158 -12.26 -5.10 -12.79
N GLU A 159 -11.37 -5.32 -11.82
CA GLU A 159 -10.73 -6.62 -11.60
C GLU A 159 -11.76 -7.71 -11.30
N TYR A 160 -12.79 -7.39 -10.52
CA TYR A 160 -13.88 -8.31 -10.21
C TYR A 160 -14.70 -8.65 -11.46
N GLU A 161 -15.07 -7.66 -12.28
CA GLU A 161 -15.78 -7.89 -13.54
C GLU A 161 -15.00 -8.81 -14.48
N ILE A 162 -13.70 -8.56 -14.65
CA ILE A 162 -12.83 -9.40 -15.48
C ILE A 162 -12.75 -10.83 -14.92
N ALA A 163 -12.65 -10.99 -13.61
CA ALA A 163 -12.61 -12.31 -12.98
C ALA A 163 -13.91 -13.08 -13.23
N GLN A 164 -15.07 -12.42 -13.08
CA GLN A 164 -16.36 -13.04 -13.39
C GLN A 164 -16.43 -13.50 -14.83
N MET A 165 -15.98 -12.69 -15.80
CA MET A 165 -16.01 -13.06 -17.22
C MET A 165 -15.13 -14.27 -17.54
N LYS A 166 -13.99 -14.45 -16.85
CA LYS A 166 -13.09 -15.59 -17.06
C LYS A 166 -13.66 -16.91 -16.58
N ASP A 167 -14.49 -16.90 -15.53
CA ASP A 167 -15.12 -18.12 -15.00
C ASP A 167 -16.24 -18.66 -15.93
N TYR A 168 -16.68 -17.89 -16.92
CA TYR A 168 -17.71 -18.30 -17.89
C TYR A 168 -17.17 -19.01 -19.14
N TYR A 169 -15.85 -19.09 -19.34
CA TYR A 169 -15.20 -19.69 -20.51
C TYR A 169 -14.32 -20.89 -20.14
#